data_AF-A0A957SLJ8-F1
#
_entry.id   AF-A0A957SLJ8-F1
#
_cell.length_a   1.000
_cell.length_b   1.000
_cell.length_c   1.000
_cell.angle_alpha   90.00
_cell.angle_beta   90.00
_cell.angle_gamma   90.00
#
_symmetry.space_group_name_H-M   'P 1'
#
loop_
_entity.id
_entity.type
_entity.pdbx_description
1 polymer ?
#
loop_
_entity_poly.entity_id
_entity_poly.type
_entity_poly.pdbx_seq_one_letter_code
_entity_poly.pdbx_strand_id
1 'polypeptide(L)'
;RTESGAQYVLKISSAAEERAVLELQNSALNHIAQYRARQNGHAADGLDLCPSVARATTGEQIVSTPSAHGHQHLVRLFTYLEGKPLAQVKPHSNELLYALGHFMGQLDRALADFDHPAAPTDFHWDLQNADRVIEQHIQRIGDPQRRALIDYFLARFKEHVQPRFSELRRSIIHNDGNDYNVIVQFPRVHSNDLFAAPRVGIIDFGDMVRSYTVVDLAVTVAYAMLDKPDPLAVAAEMTRGYHTAYPLTAAEVSVLWELISMRLALSVTLCAYQQTLEPDNEYLRISEKPAWAMLARLHAIPPQLAHYVLRHACGWTPCPAGATISSWLHENKGAFGPVIDMDLPSAPAVVFDLSIGSLELGSDLDLNDTAEFTRRIFARLVHGGAQVAIGRYNEARPIYTGDLFETVNESERRTVHLGIDLFVPAGKPVYAPLAGKIHSVANNANFHDYGPTIILEHQPPNGPRFYTLYGHLSAESLDEWQVGQTVQKGQQIATIGDYPINGDWPPHLHFQIISDLLGRQGEFPGVAAASQRAVWLSLCPDPNLILQIPADRFPKASRTGEELMAARR
;
A
#
# COMPACT_ATOMS: atom_id res chain seq x y z
N ARG A 1 3.64 26.79 33.64
CA ARG A 1 2.35 26.44 34.31
C ARG A 1 1.92 27.67 35.11
N THR A 2 0.63 27.98 35.15
CA THR A 2 0.10 29.05 36.00
C THR A 2 -0.11 28.54 37.43
N GLU A 3 -0.35 29.45 38.37
CA GLU A 3 -0.72 29.11 39.75
C GLU A 3 -2.03 28.29 39.82
N SER A 4 -2.95 28.51 38.88
CA SER A 4 -4.19 27.73 38.72
C SER A 4 -3.99 26.34 38.11
N GLY A 5 -2.74 25.94 37.79
CA GLY A 5 -2.40 24.64 37.21
C GLY A 5 -2.50 24.57 35.68
N ALA A 6 -3.01 25.61 35.01
CA ALA A 6 -3.09 25.64 33.55
C ALA A 6 -1.69 25.62 32.90
N GLN A 7 -1.58 24.88 31.80
CA GLN A 7 -0.31 24.68 31.09
C GLN A 7 -0.31 25.42 29.75
N TYR A 8 0.82 26.05 29.44
CA TYR A 8 1.02 26.81 28.22
C TYR A 8 2.42 26.56 27.66
N VAL A 9 2.58 26.79 26.36
CA VAL A 9 3.87 26.86 25.66
C VAL A 9 4.14 28.31 25.30
N LEU A 10 5.22 28.88 25.82
CA LEU A 10 5.70 30.21 25.45
C LEU A 10 6.70 30.06 24.29
N LYS A 11 6.38 30.61 23.13
CA LYS A 11 7.30 30.66 21.98
C LYS A 11 7.90 32.06 21.88
N ILE A 12 9.23 32.15 21.88
CA ILE A 12 10.00 33.37 21.63
C ILE A 12 10.64 33.19 20.25
N SER A 13 10.21 34.00 19.29
CA SER A 13 10.65 33.87 17.90
C SER A 13 12.03 34.49 17.72
N SER A 14 12.77 34.04 16.70
CA SER A 14 14.00 34.70 16.28
C SER A 14 13.75 36.18 15.97
N ALA A 15 14.75 37.04 16.17
CA ALA A 15 14.65 38.45 15.82
C ALA A 15 14.49 38.68 14.30
N ALA A 16 14.81 37.67 13.48
CA ALA A 16 14.62 37.68 12.03
C ALA A 16 13.19 37.28 11.59
N GLU A 17 12.37 36.79 12.52
CA GLU A 17 11.02 36.29 12.19
C GLU A 17 10.07 37.45 11.86
N GLU A 18 9.38 37.35 10.73
CA GLU A 18 8.44 38.38 10.31
C GLU A 18 7.09 38.23 11.04
N ARG A 19 6.57 39.35 11.57
CA ARG A 19 5.28 39.36 12.27
C ARG A 19 4.13 38.78 11.44
N ALA A 20 4.13 39.04 10.13
CA ALA A 20 3.09 38.57 9.21
C ALA A 20 3.04 37.03 9.12
N VAL A 21 4.20 36.36 9.20
CA VAL A 21 4.28 34.89 9.26
C VAL A 21 3.69 34.38 10.58
N LEU A 22 3.96 35.05 11.70
CA LEU A 22 3.34 34.68 12.97
C LEU A 22 1.82 34.92 13.00
N GLU A 23 1.35 35.97 12.33
CA GLU A 23 -0.07 36.28 12.15
C GLU A 23 -0.79 35.24 11.29
N LEU A 24 -0.14 34.71 10.24
CA LEU A 24 -0.62 33.57 9.47
C LEU A 24 -0.93 32.37 10.39
N GLN A 25 0.05 31.97 11.19
CA GLN A 25 -0.06 30.82 12.09
C GLN A 25 -1.18 31.00 13.11
N ASN A 26 -1.25 32.18 13.73
CA ASN A 26 -2.29 32.49 14.69
C ASN A 26 -3.68 32.52 14.04
N SER A 27 -3.78 33.07 12.83
CA SER A 27 -5.03 33.13 12.07
C SER A 27 -5.52 31.75 11.66
N ALA A 28 -4.63 30.85 11.27
CA ALA A 28 -4.97 29.46 10.96
C ALA A 28 -5.55 28.73 12.18
N LEU A 29 -4.91 28.86 13.35
CA LEU A 29 -5.41 28.27 14.60
C LEU A 29 -6.77 28.85 15.01
N ASN A 30 -6.96 30.17 14.86
CA ASN A 30 -8.26 30.81 15.10
C ASN A 30 -9.32 30.30 14.10
N HIS A 31 -8.96 30.12 12.83
CA HIS A 31 -9.86 29.60 11.79
C HIS A 31 -10.30 28.16 12.09
N ILE A 32 -9.37 27.28 12.49
CA ILE A 32 -9.66 25.91 12.90
C ILE A 32 -10.63 25.91 14.10
N ALA A 33 -10.39 26.76 15.10
CA ALA A 33 -11.27 26.89 16.25
C ALA A 33 -12.68 27.36 15.85
N GLN A 34 -12.79 28.32 14.93
CA GLN A 34 -14.07 28.81 14.40
C GLN A 34 -14.77 27.78 13.52
N TYR A 35 -14.04 27.03 12.70
CA TYR A 35 -14.57 25.91 11.93
C TYR A 35 -15.18 24.87 12.87
N ARG A 36 -14.42 24.43 13.87
CA ARG A 36 -14.89 23.49 14.90
C ARG A 36 -16.15 23.97 15.59
N ALA A 37 -16.20 25.23 16.02
CA ALA A 37 -17.37 25.78 16.72
C ALA A 37 -18.65 25.82 15.85
N ARG A 38 -18.50 25.84 14.52
CA ARG A 38 -19.61 25.77 13.56
C ARG A 38 -20.09 24.35 13.26
N GLN A 39 -19.27 23.33 13.53
CA GLN A 39 -19.64 21.93 13.28
C GLN A 39 -20.54 21.42 14.42
N ASN A 40 -21.65 20.78 14.04
CA ASN A 40 -22.50 20.04 14.98
C ASN A 40 -22.06 18.56 15.03
N GLY A 41 -21.95 18.00 16.23
CA GLY A 41 -21.65 16.57 16.43
C GLY A 41 -20.18 16.19 16.22
N HIS A 42 -19.93 14.91 15.94
CA HIS A 42 -18.60 14.27 15.97
C HIS A 42 -17.68 14.62 14.76
N ALA A 43 -18.16 15.40 13.78
CA ALA A 43 -17.43 15.67 12.53
C ALA A 43 -16.13 16.49 12.73
N ALA A 44 -16.01 17.20 13.86
CA ALA A 44 -14.81 17.95 14.25
C ALA A 44 -14.11 17.36 15.48
N ASP A 45 -14.46 16.14 15.89
CA ASP A 45 -13.81 15.47 17.01
C ASP A 45 -12.34 15.22 16.66
N GLY A 46 -11.43 15.76 17.47
CA GLY A 46 -9.98 15.73 17.23
C GLY A 46 -9.38 17.11 16.94
N LEU A 47 -10.12 18.04 16.30
CA LEU A 47 -9.62 19.40 16.04
C LEU A 47 -9.45 20.24 17.32
N ASP A 48 -10.00 19.79 18.44
CA ASP A 48 -9.71 20.30 19.77
C ASP A 48 -8.28 20.02 20.24
N LEU A 49 -7.56 19.14 19.54
CA LEU A 49 -6.16 18.82 19.76
C LEU A 49 -5.24 19.59 18.80
N CYS A 50 -5.62 20.83 18.50
CA CYS A 50 -4.74 21.87 17.98
C CYS A 50 -4.50 22.93 19.07
N PRO A 51 -3.31 23.55 19.15
CA PRO A 51 -3.05 24.58 20.15
C PRO A 51 -3.94 25.81 19.90
N SER A 52 -4.43 26.44 20.97
CA SER A 52 -5.13 27.72 20.90
C SER A 52 -4.20 28.87 21.28
N VAL A 53 -4.31 29.99 20.57
CA VAL A 53 -3.51 31.19 20.82
C VAL A 53 -4.08 31.96 22.02
N ALA A 54 -3.29 32.11 23.07
CA ALA A 54 -3.65 32.92 24.23
C ALA A 54 -3.38 34.41 23.95
N ARG A 55 -4.21 35.28 24.57
CA ARG A 55 -4.02 36.73 24.51
C ARG A 55 -3.24 37.20 25.74
N ALA A 56 -2.37 38.18 25.53
CA ALA A 56 -1.76 38.92 26.62
C ALA A 56 -2.82 39.72 27.40
N THR A 57 -2.45 40.23 28.57
CA THR A 57 -3.32 41.12 29.37
C THR A 57 -3.68 42.41 28.63
N THR A 58 -2.88 42.79 27.62
CA THR A 58 -3.17 43.90 26.69
C THR A 58 -4.21 43.54 25.62
N GLY A 59 -4.60 42.27 25.50
CA GLY A 59 -5.51 41.76 24.47
C GLY A 59 -4.82 41.30 23.17
N GLU A 60 -3.53 41.59 23.01
CA GLU A 60 -2.74 41.22 21.84
C GLU A 60 -2.37 39.72 21.84
N GLN A 61 -2.27 39.12 20.64
CA GLN A 61 -1.82 37.72 20.48
C GLN A 61 -0.31 37.60 20.23
N ILE A 62 0.35 38.70 19.85
CA ILE A 62 1.79 38.76 19.58
C ILE A 62 2.32 40.00 20.29
N VAL A 63 3.27 39.80 21.21
CA VAL A 63 3.89 40.86 22.00
C VAL A 63 5.36 40.99 21.62
N SER A 64 5.88 42.21 21.52
CA SER A 64 7.31 42.45 21.32
C SER A 64 8.01 42.59 22.67
N THR A 65 9.15 41.91 22.84
CA THR A 65 10.01 42.06 24.02
C THR A 65 11.48 42.24 23.60
N PRO A 66 12.24 43.14 24.22
CA PRO A 66 13.67 43.24 23.97
C PRO A 66 14.43 42.05 24.61
N SER A 67 15.49 41.59 23.95
CA SER A 67 16.52 40.76 24.58
C SER A 67 17.47 41.60 25.42
N ALA A 68 18.33 40.94 26.21
CA ALA A 68 19.39 41.60 26.97
C ALA A 68 20.36 42.42 26.08
N HIS A 69 20.43 42.12 24.78
CA HIS A 69 21.27 42.80 23.79
C HIS A 69 20.49 43.82 22.95
N GLY A 70 19.22 44.12 23.28
CA GLY A 70 18.42 45.14 22.62
C GLY A 70 17.69 44.72 21.34
N HIS A 71 17.88 43.48 20.86
CA HIS A 71 17.11 42.93 19.74
C HIS A 71 15.65 42.71 20.14
N GLN A 72 14.71 43.04 19.26
CA GLN A 72 13.28 42.80 19.51
C GLN A 72 12.93 41.36 19.11
N HIS A 73 12.23 40.66 20.02
CA HIS A 73 11.70 39.33 19.78
C HIS A 73 10.18 39.36 19.88
N LEU A 74 9.53 38.60 18.99
CA LEU A 74 8.09 38.41 19.02
C LEU A 74 7.73 37.19 19.87
N VAL A 75 6.88 37.40 20.86
CA VAL A 75 6.48 36.42 21.87
C VAL A 75 5.01 36.06 21.69
N ARG A 76 4.73 34.76 21.74
CA ARG A 76 3.39 34.17 21.64
C ARG A 76 3.20 33.12 22.72
N LEU A 77 1.96 32.94 23.17
CA LEU A 77 1.58 31.96 24.17
C LEU A 77 0.49 31.06 23.61
N PHE A 78 0.68 29.74 23.73
CA PHE A 78 -0.24 28.72 23.23
C PHE A 78 -0.70 27.81 24.36
N THR A 79 -1.91 27.26 24.26
CA THR A 79 -2.34 26.19 25.17
C THR A 79 -1.45 24.96 25.01
N TYR A 80 -1.05 24.35 26.12
CA TYR A 80 -0.33 23.08 26.09
C TYR A 80 -1.29 21.93 25.78
N LEU A 81 -0.92 21.07 24.82
CA LEU A 81 -1.66 19.85 24.54
C LEU A 81 -1.12 18.71 25.41
N GLU A 82 -1.98 18.09 26.22
CA GLU A 82 -1.63 16.85 26.93
C GLU A 82 -1.44 15.70 25.93
N GLY A 83 -0.58 14.74 26.26
CA GLY A 83 -0.34 13.57 25.42
C GLY A 83 1.14 13.26 25.27
N LYS A 84 1.46 12.39 24.31
CA LYS A 84 2.83 12.02 23.96
C LYS A 84 3.06 12.24 22.47
N PRO A 85 4.25 12.70 22.04
CA PRO A 85 4.63 12.67 20.63
C PRO A 85 4.49 11.26 20.04
N LEU A 86 4.05 11.14 18.79
CA LEU A 86 3.90 9.86 18.09
C LEU A 86 5.20 9.04 18.13
N ALA A 87 6.37 9.69 17.98
CA ALA A 87 7.69 9.07 18.09
C ALA A 87 7.89 8.25 19.38
N GLN A 88 7.21 8.63 20.48
CA GLN A 88 7.31 8.00 21.79
C GLN A 88 6.19 6.98 22.08
N VAL A 89 5.28 6.77 21.13
CA VAL A 89 4.17 5.83 21.26
C VAL A 89 4.51 4.52 20.56
N LYS A 90 4.38 3.40 21.26
CA LYS A 90 4.50 2.06 20.70
C LYS A 90 3.49 1.11 21.37
N PRO A 91 2.90 0.14 20.65
CA PRO A 91 2.96 -0.02 19.19
C PRO A 91 2.13 1.06 18.46
N HIS A 92 2.39 1.24 17.16
CA HIS A 92 1.53 2.03 16.28
C HIS A 92 0.47 1.10 15.69
N SER A 93 -0.67 0.94 16.38
CA SER A 93 -1.76 0.06 15.93
C SER A 93 -2.47 0.63 14.69
N ASN A 94 -3.25 -0.21 14.01
CA ASN A 94 -4.06 0.19 12.87
C ASN A 94 -5.05 1.30 13.26
N GLU A 95 -5.67 1.20 14.44
CA GLU A 95 -6.59 2.21 14.95
C GLU A 95 -5.91 3.58 15.14
N LEU A 96 -4.65 3.61 15.60
CA LEU A 96 -3.88 4.84 15.74
C LEU A 96 -3.51 5.42 14.37
N LEU A 97 -3.07 4.60 13.42
CA LEU A 97 -2.74 5.04 12.07
C LEU A 97 -3.97 5.57 11.34
N TYR A 98 -5.10 4.90 11.48
CA TYR A 98 -6.38 5.38 10.96
C TYR A 98 -6.78 6.71 11.60
N ALA A 99 -6.71 6.83 12.93
CA ALA A 99 -7.04 8.06 13.64
C ALA A 99 -6.13 9.23 13.22
N LEU A 100 -4.84 8.98 12.99
CA LEU A 100 -3.90 9.98 12.48
C LEU A 100 -4.29 10.45 11.07
N GLY A 101 -4.54 9.51 10.15
CA GLY A 101 -4.98 9.84 8.81
C GLY A 101 -6.30 10.64 8.81
N HIS A 102 -7.26 10.20 9.63
CA HIS A 102 -8.55 10.86 9.80
C HIS A 102 -8.39 12.29 10.33
N PHE A 103 -7.55 12.48 11.35
CA PHE A 103 -7.25 13.81 11.88
C PHE A 103 -6.65 14.74 10.82
N MET A 104 -5.69 14.26 10.02
CA MET A 104 -5.10 15.07 8.93
C MET A 104 -6.16 15.45 7.89
N GLY A 105 -7.08 14.55 7.54
CA GLY A 105 -8.20 14.87 6.66
C GLY A 105 -9.14 15.93 7.25
N GLN A 106 -9.41 15.88 8.56
CA GLN A 106 -10.20 16.92 9.25
C GLN A 106 -9.49 18.27 9.25
N LEU A 107 -8.18 18.29 9.46
CA LEU A 107 -7.35 19.50 9.45
C LEU A 107 -7.38 20.16 8.08
N ASP A 108 -7.09 19.41 7.02
CA ASP A 108 -7.11 19.92 5.64
C ASP A 108 -8.49 20.43 5.24
N ARG A 109 -9.55 19.73 5.66
CA ARG A 109 -10.93 20.17 5.44
C ARG A 109 -11.23 21.48 6.17
N ALA A 110 -10.75 21.64 7.40
CA ALA A 110 -10.93 22.87 8.17
C ALA A 110 -10.16 24.05 7.56
N LEU A 111 -9.04 23.79 6.88
CA LEU A 111 -8.22 24.80 6.21
C LEU A 111 -8.58 25.00 4.71
N ALA A 112 -9.53 24.24 4.17
CA ALA A 112 -9.85 24.25 2.74
C ALA A 112 -10.28 25.63 2.21
N ASP A 113 -10.96 26.43 3.05
CA ASP A 113 -11.38 27.80 2.74
C ASP A 113 -10.54 28.88 3.45
N PHE A 114 -9.49 28.48 4.17
CA PHE A 114 -8.59 29.41 4.86
C PHE A 114 -7.63 30.05 3.86
N ASP A 115 -7.48 31.37 3.97
CA ASP A 115 -6.56 32.14 3.15
C ASP A 115 -5.85 33.23 3.95
N HIS A 116 -4.62 33.54 3.57
CA HIS A 116 -3.81 34.57 4.22
C HIS A 116 -2.71 35.08 3.28
N PRO A 117 -2.47 36.41 3.20
CA PRO A 117 -1.51 37.00 2.26
C PRO A 117 -0.05 36.65 2.57
N ALA A 118 0.26 36.35 3.84
CA ALA A 118 1.61 35.95 4.26
C ALA A 118 1.92 34.46 4.05
N ALA A 119 1.00 33.66 3.50
CA ALA A 119 1.25 32.25 3.21
C ALA A 119 2.33 32.10 2.13
N PRO A 120 3.49 31.48 2.41
CA PRO A 120 4.55 31.30 1.43
C PRO A 120 4.09 30.43 0.26
N THR A 121 4.65 30.69 -0.92
CA THR A 121 4.51 29.83 -2.12
C THR A 121 5.85 29.24 -2.57
N ASP A 122 6.96 29.74 -2.03
CA ASP A 122 8.31 29.21 -2.25
C ASP A 122 8.93 28.91 -0.88
N PHE A 123 8.97 27.62 -0.55
CA PHE A 123 9.51 27.12 0.71
C PHE A 123 10.28 25.83 0.41
N HIS A 124 11.48 25.70 0.98
CA HIS A 124 12.41 24.61 0.62
C HIS A 124 11.96 23.23 1.10
N TRP A 125 11.09 23.17 2.13
CA TRP A 125 10.48 21.92 2.60
C TRP A 125 9.18 21.55 1.87
N ASP A 126 8.63 22.44 1.03
CA ASP A 126 7.42 22.17 0.26
C ASP A 126 7.71 21.25 -0.93
N LEU A 127 6.90 20.20 -1.08
CA LEU A 127 7.00 19.26 -2.20
C LEU A 127 6.74 19.90 -3.56
N GLN A 128 6.05 21.05 -3.62
CA GLN A 128 5.93 21.81 -4.86
C GLN A 128 7.30 22.22 -5.44
N ASN A 129 8.32 22.40 -4.58
CA ASN A 129 9.66 22.86 -4.96
C ASN A 129 10.72 21.75 -4.86
N ALA A 130 10.31 20.50 -4.56
CA ALA A 130 11.23 19.43 -4.20
C ALA A 130 12.23 19.09 -5.31
N ASP A 131 11.82 19.14 -6.57
CA ASP A 131 12.72 18.88 -7.71
C ASP A 131 13.88 19.87 -7.75
N ARG A 132 13.57 21.17 -7.73
CA ARG A 132 14.55 22.26 -7.74
C ARG A 132 15.49 22.15 -6.54
N VAL A 133 14.95 21.90 -5.35
CA VAL A 133 15.74 21.82 -4.11
C VAL A 133 16.66 20.59 -4.12
N ILE A 134 16.16 19.44 -4.56
CA ILE A 134 16.97 18.22 -4.66
C ILE A 134 18.10 18.41 -5.67
N GLU A 135 17.83 18.92 -6.87
CA GLU A 135 18.86 19.16 -7.89
C GLU A 135 19.98 20.08 -7.41
N GLN A 136 19.64 21.10 -6.61
CA GLN A 136 20.61 22.03 -6.03
C GLN A 136 21.55 21.38 -5.01
N HIS A 137 21.09 20.33 -4.32
CA HIS A 137 21.76 19.82 -3.13
C HIS A 137 22.15 18.34 -3.19
N ILE A 138 21.70 17.57 -4.18
CA ILE A 138 21.99 16.14 -4.30
C ILE A 138 23.49 15.82 -4.31
N GLN A 139 24.33 16.72 -4.83
CA GLN A 139 25.79 16.56 -4.84
C GLN A 139 26.42 16.67 -3.44
N ARG A 140 25.68 17.09 -2.42
CA ARG A 140 26.12 17.06 -1.01
C ARG A 140 26.05 15.65 -0.41
N ILE A 141 25.31 14.73 -1.02
CA ILE A 141 25.26 13.32 -0.63
C ILE A 141 26.50 12.62 -1.21
N GLY A 142 27.47 12.30 -0.35
CA GLY A 142 28.75 11.73 -0.80
C GLY A 142 28.64 10.33 -1.42
N ASP A 143 27.68 9.52 -0.96
CA ASP A 143 27.48 8.14 -1.42
C ASP A 143 26.78 8.11 -2.81
N PRO A 144 27.43 7.57 -3.86
CA PRO A 144 26.83 7.45 -5.20
C PRO A 144 25.56 6.58 -5.25
N GLN A 145 25.47 5.52 -4.45
CA GLN A 145 24.29 4.64 -4.44
C GLN A 145 23.08 5.35 -3.84
N ARG A 146 23.31 6.13 -2.76
CA ARG A 146 22.27 6.99 -2.19
C ARG A 146 21.82 8.06 -3.18
N ARG A 147 22.74 8.69 -3.93
CA ARG A 147 22.38 9.63 -5.00
C ARG A 147 21.53 8.97 -6.08
N ALA A 148 21.90 7.79 -6.56
CA ALA A 148 21.12 7.05 -7.56
C ALA A 148 19.70 6.72 -7.07
N LEU A 149 19.55 6.39 -5.78
CA LEU A 149 18.25 6.17 -5.16
C LEU A 149 17.38 7.44 -5.14
N ILE A 150 17.97 8.60 -4.86
CA ILE A 150 17.26 9.89 -4.92
C ILE A 150 16.91 10.25 -6.36
N ASP A 151 17.83 10.05 -7.31
CA ASP A 151 17.58 10.28 -8.74
C ASP A 151 16.41 9.44 -9.27
N TYR A 152 16.27 8.19 -8.79
CA TYR A 152 15.11 7.34 -9.11
C TYR A 152 13.79 8.01 -8.67
N PHE A 153 13.68 8.44 -7.41
CA PHE A 153 12.46 9.08 -6.92
C PHE A 153 12.18 10.43 -7.60
N LEU A 154 13.24 11.22 -7.84
CA LEU A 154 13.14 12.49 -8.56
C LEU A 154 12.64 12.29 -10.00
N ALA A 155 13.15 11.29 -10.72
CA ALA A 155 12.71 10.96 -12.06
C ALA A 155 11.23 10.57 -12.08
N ARG A 156 10.80 9.71 -11.15
CA ARG A 156 9.39 9.31 -11.00
C ARG A 156 8.48 10.48 -10.68
N PHE A 157 8.91 11.40 -9.81
CA PHE A 157 8.13 12.59 -9.48
C PHE A 157 7.90 13.48 -10.71
N LYS A 158 8.95 13.72 -11.50
CA LYS A 158 8.86 14.48 -12.74
C LYS A 158 7.98 13.81 -13.79
N GLU A 159 8.06 12.48 -13.90
CA GLU A 159 7.30 11.72 -14.89
C GLU A 159 5.82 11.57 -14.53
N HIS A 160 5.49 11.35 -13.25
CA HIS A 160 4.15 10.93 -12.83
C HIS A 160 3.39 11.96 -11.99
N VAL A 161 4.07 12.87 -11.29
CA VAL A 161 3.44 13.84 -10.39
C VAL A 161 3.31 15.22 -11.03
N GLN A 162 4.41 15.78 -11.52
CA GLN A 162 4.42 17.15 -12.09
C GLN A 162 3.38 17.36 -13.21
N PRO A 163 3.17 16.42 -14.15
CA PRO A 163 2.16 16.60 -15.20
C PRO A 163 0.73 16.72 -14.66
N ARG A 164 0.48 16.24 -13.44
CA ARG A 164 -0.85 16.19 -12.81
C ARG A 164 -1.11 17.32 -11.84
N PHE A 165 -0.17 18.24 -11.64
CA PHE A 165 -0.31 19.38 -10.73
C PHE A 165 -1.59 20.19 -10.94
N SER A 166 -2.03 20.34 -12.20
CA SER A 166 -3.28 21.05 -12.52
C SER A 166 -4.56 20.31 -12.09
N GLU A 167 -4.47 19.01 -11.81
CA GLU A 167 -5.57 18.16 -11.34
C GLU A 167 -5.67 18.13 -9.81
N LEU A 168 -4.66 18.64 -9.09
CA LEU A 168 -4.58 18.57 -7.63
C LEU A 168 -5.21 19.79 -6.96
N ARG A 169 -5.92 19.56 -5.85
CA ARG A 169 -6.44 20.65 -5.00
C ARG A 169 -5.29 21.41 -4.35
N ARG A 170 -5.49 22.71 -4.14
CA ARG A 170 -4.54 23.60 -3.45
C ARG A 170 -5.20 24.25 -2.24
N SER A 171 -4.43 24.37 -1.16
CA SER A 171 -4.83 25.04 0.08
C SER A 171 -3.59 25.54 0.81
N ILE A 172 -3.79 26.31 1.88
CA ILE A 172 -2.73 26.47 2.89
C ILE A 172 -2.74 25.19 3.74
N ILE A 173 -1.60 24.53 3.84
CA ILE A 173 -1.42 23.25 4.52
C ILE A 173 -0.47 23.40 5.72
N HIS A 174 -0.44 22.41 6.63
CA HIS A 174 0.45 22.38 7.79
C HIS A 174 1.92 22.13 7.40
N ASN A 175 2.15 21.24 6.43
CA ASN A 175 3.42 20.85 5.80
C ASN A 175 4.50 20.22 6.70
N ASP A 176 4.24 20.08 8.00
CA ASP A 176 5.18 19.43 8.93
C ASP A 176 4.55 18.44 9.92
N GLY A 177 3.71 17.53 9.41
CA GLY A 177 3.09 16.46 10.20
C GLY A 177 4.04 15.30 10.59
N ASN A 178 5.24 15.62 11.08
CA ASN A 178 6.22 14.61 11.53
C ASN A 178 5.86 13.99 12.89
N ASP A 179 6.54 12.91 13.26
CA ASP A 179 6.25 12.10 14.44
C ASP A 179 6.55 12.77 15.80
N TYR A 180 7.24 13.92 15.82
CA TYR A 180 7.41 14.75 17.01
C TYR A 180 6.33 15.84 17.15
N ASN A 181 5.75 16.28 16.03
CA ASN A 181 4.69 17.28 16.01
C ASN A 181 3.28 16.67 16.18
N VAL A 182 3.13 15.38 15.92
CA VAL A 182 1.89 14.66 16.18
C VAL A 182 1.80 14.28 17.65
N ILE A 183 0.73 14.70 18.32
CA ILE A 183 0.46 14.40 19.74
C ILE A 183 -0.65 13.37 19.86
N VAL A 184 -0.40 12.30 20.61
CA VAL A 184 -1.34 11.21 20.86
C VAL A 184 -1.87 11.29 22.29
N GLN A 185 -3.19 11.27 22.43
CA GLN A 185 -3.89 11.14 23.69
C GLN A 185 -4.61 9.79 23.78
N PHE A 186 -4.43 9.12 24.90
CA PHE A 186 -5.19 7.92 25.23
C PHE A 186 -6.32 8.33 26.20
N PRO A 187 -7.59 8.10 25.84
CA PRO A 187 -8.71 8.40 26.75
C PRO A 187 -8.51 7.67 28.08
N ARG A 188 -8.84 8.34 29.20
CA ARG A 188 -8.86 7.67 30.49
C ARG A 188 -9.98 6.64 30.49
N VAL A 189 -9.63 5.36 30.63
CA VAL A 189 -10.60 4.26 30.71
C VAL A 189 -11.47 4.48 31.94
N HIS A 190 -12.71 4.94 31.74
CA HIS A 190 -13.75 4.92 32.75
C HIS A 190 -14.64 3.70 32.47
N SER A 191 -14.56 2.71 33.37
CA SER A 191 -15.33 1.45 33.46
C SER A 191 -16.47 1.27 32.42
N ASN A 192 -16.14 0.67 31.28
CA ASN A 192 -16.91 -0.21 30.37
C ASN A 192 -16.43 -0.10 28.91
N ASP A 193 -15.70 0.95 28.55
CA ASP A 193 -15.01 1.07 27.25
C ASP A 193 -13.54 0.65 27.39
N LEU A 194 -13.28 -0.65 27.28
CA LEU A 194 -11.93 -1.22 27.34
C LEU A 194 -11.04 -0.84 26.14
N PHE A 195 -11.58 -0.16 25.12
CA PHE A 195 -10.91 0.13 23.83
C PHE A 195 -11.26 1.51 23.26
N ALA A 196 -11.26 2.57 24.09
CA ALA A 196 -11.44 3.91 23.56
C ALA A 196 -10.33 4.25 22.56
N ALA A 197 -10.70 4.62 21.33
CA ALA A 197 -9.75 4.89 20.27
C ALA A 197 -8.78 6.03 20.64
N PRO A 198 -7.49 5.93 20.29
CA PRO A 198 -6.54 7.01 20.54
C PRO A 198 -6.98 8.26 19.76
N ARG A 199 -6.82 9.42 20.39
CA ARG A 199 -7.07 10.71 19.76
C ARG A 199 -5.75 11.32 19.33
N VAL A 200 -5.76 11.98 18.19
CA VAL A 200 -4.57 12.56 17.58
C VAL A 200 -4.76 14.06 17.41
N GLY A 201 -3.70 14.80 17.66
CA GLY A 201 -3.59 16.23 17.42
C GLY A 201 -2.26 16.58 16.80
N ILE A 202 -2.10 17.86 16.44
CA ILE A 202 -0.87 18.37 15.86
C ILE A 202 -0.47 19.69 16.52
N ILE A 203 0.83 19.88 16.65
CA ILE A 203 1.44 21.13 17.07
C ILE A 203 2.37 21.63 15.96
N ASP A 204 2.80 22.88 16.15
CA ASP A 204 3.81 23.55 15.33
C ASP A 204 3.40 23.89 13.90
N PHE A 205 2.61 24.95 13.78
CA PHE A 205 2.20 25.54 12.50
C PHE A 205 3.31 26.43 11.90
N GLY A 206 4.58 26.20 12.24
CA GLY A 206 5.73 26.99 11.79
C GLY A 206 5.90 27.00 10.27
N ASP A 207 5.68 25.84 9.65
CA ASP A 207 6.05 25.52 8.28
C ASP A 207 4.86 25.62 7.29
N MET A 208 3.77 26.27 7.71
CA MET A 208 2.59 26.43 6.86
C MET A 208 2.93 27.08 5.53
N VAL A 209 2.39 26.51 4.45
CA VAL A 209 2.69 26.91 3.07
C VAL A 209 1.44 26.75 2.20
N ARG A 210 1.33 27.55 1.13
CA ARG A 210 0.31 27.35 0.10
C ARG A 210 0.80 26.33 -0.94
N SER A 211 0.32 25.10 -0.84
CA SER A 211 0.74 23.97 -1.69
C SER A 211 -0.45 23.13 -2.14
N TYR A 212 -0.20 21.91 -2.60
CA TYR A 212 -1.23 20.92 -2.93
C TYR A 212 -1.75 20.26 -1.65
N THR A 213 -3.07 20.16 -1.49
CA THR A 213 -3.69 19.72 -0.24
C THR A 213 -3.25 18.30 0.18
N VAL A 214 -3.11 17.38 -0.79
CA VAL A 214 -2.67 15.99 -0.52
C VAL A 214 -1.25 15.88 0.07
N VAL A 215 -0.42 16.94 -0.02
CA VAL A 215 0.94 16.95 0.52
C VAL A 215 0.94 16.79 2.04
N ASP A 216 -0.06 17.29 2.76
CA ASP A 216 -0.13 17.10 4.22
C ASP A 216 -0.22 15.62 4.59
N LEU A 217 -1.11 14.88 3.93
CA LEU A 217 -1.18 13.43 4.09
C LEU A 217 0.15 12.75 3.71
N ALA A 218 0.74 13.12 2.58
CA ALA A 218 1.98 12.52 2.11
C ALA A 218 3.13 12.71 3.10
N VAL A 219 3.26 13.91 3.67
CA VAL A 219 4.26 14.25 4.68
C VAL A 219 4.04 13.42 5.94
N THR A 220 2.82 13.38 6.46
CA THR A 220 2.53 12.62 7.68
C THR A 220 2.76 11.13 7.50
N VAL A 221 2.35 10.56 6.35
CA VAL A 221 2.58 9.14 6.03
C VAL A 221 4.07 8.82 5.94
N ALA A 222 4.88 9.69 5.32
CA ALA A 222 6.33 9.52 5.19
C ALA A 222 7.05 9.37 6.55
N TYR A 223 6.72 10.20 7.53
CA TYR A 223 7.29 10.09 8.88
C TYR A 223 6.66 8.96 9.68
N ALA A 224 5.34 8.74 9.55
CA ALA A 224 4.66 7.67 10.25
C ALA A 224 5.21 6.30 9.85
N MET A 225 5.63 6.05 8.60
CA MET A 225 6.13 4.74 8.20
C MET A 225 7.56 4.42 8.66
N LEU A 226 8.32 5.40 9.17
CA LEU A 226 9.70 5.18 9.63
C LEU A 226 9.77 4.00 10.63
N ASP A 227 10.80 3.17 10.44
CA ASP A 227 11.07 1.95 11.21
C ASP A 227 9.96 0.88 11.21
N LYS A 228 8.93 1.01 10.34
CA LYS A 228 7.93 -0.04 10.17
C LYS A 228 8.35 -1.05 9.09
N PRO A 229 8.04 -2.35 9.30
CA PRO A 229 8.37 -3.39 8.33
C PRO A 229 7.49 -3.31 7.07
N ASP A 230 6.21 -2.92 7.22
CA ASP A 230 5.24 -2.81 6.14
C ASP A 230 4.80 -1.34 5.92
N PRO A 231 5.47 -0.57 5.05
CA PRO A 231 5.07 0.80 4.74
C PRO A 231 3.77 0.90 3.94
N LEU A 232 3.37 -0.16 3.20
CA LEU A 232 2.12 -0.17 2.45
C LEU A 232 0.92 -0.26 3.38
N ALA A 233 0.98 -1.11 4.40
CA ALA A 233 -0.08 -1.20 5.42
C ALA A 233 -0.30 0.15 6.13
N VAL A 234 0.79 0.87 6.42
CA VAL A 234 0.74 2.20 7.06
C VAL A 234 0.07 3.22 6.15
N ALA A 235 0.52 3.30 4.90
CA ALA A 235 -0.03 4.22 3.93
C ALA A 235 -1.51 3.91 3.66
N ALA A 236 -1.89 2.63 3.56
CA ALA A 236 -3.28 2.19 3.38
C ALA A 236 -4.17 2.65 4.54
N GLU A 237 -3.76 2.38 5.78
CA GLU A 237 -4.58 2.66 6.95
C GLU A 237 -4.79 4.16 7.19
N MET A 238 -3.72 4.96 7.02
CA MET A 238 -3.80 6.41 7.09
C MET A 238 -4.61 7.00 5.94
N THR A 239 -4.46 6.47 4.71
CA THR A 239 -5.25 6.90 3.56
C THR A 239 -6.74 6.63 3.76
N ARG A 240 -7.09 5.48 4.34
CA ARG A 240 -8.48 5.15 4.70
C ARG A 240 -9.07 6.15 5.69
N GLY A 241 -8.29 6.49 6.73
CA GLY A 241 -8.68 7.51 7.71
C GLY A 241 -8.90 8.87 7.06
N TYR A 242 -7.91 9.32 6.28
CA TYR A 242 -7.97 10.61 5.60
C TYR A 242 -9.16 10.70 4.65
N HIS A 243 -9.33 9.70 3.78
CA HIS A 243 -10.41 9.66 2.79
C HIS A 243 -11.79 9.71 3.45
N THR A 244 -11.93 9.13 4.64
CA THR A 244 -13.19 9.16 5.41
C THR A 244 -13.52 10.57 5.91
N ALA A 245 -12.52 11.31 6.38
CA ALA A 245 -12.70 12.68 6.88
C ALA A 245 -12.83 13.72 5.74
N TYR A 246 -12.00 13.55 4.72
CA TYR A 246 -11.92 14.42 3.55
C TYR A 246 -11.56 13.61 2.31
N PRO A 247 -12.57 13.24 1.47
CA PRO A 247 -12.36 12.35 0.34
C PRO A 247 -11.25 12.83 -0.61
N LEU A 248 -10.31 11.92 -0.88
CA LEU A 248 -9.29 12.07 -1.90
C LEU A 248 -9.90 11.90 -3.30
N THR A 249 -9.38 12.67 -4.24
CA THR A 249 -9.68 12.51 -5.68
C THR A 249 -8.83 11.39 -6.29
N ALA A 250 -9.25 10.89 -7.46
CA ALA A 250 -8.47 9.89 -8.19
C ALA A 250 -7.07 10.41 -8.59
N ALA A 251 -6.97 11.70 -8.92
CA ALA A 251 -5.71 12.36 -9.24
C ALA A 251 -4.76 12.37 -8.03
N GLU A 252 -5.25 12.75 -6.84
CA GLU A 252 -4.46 12.75 -5.60
C GLU A 252 -3.97 11.35 -5.21
N VAL A 253 -4.84 10.33 -5.27
CA VAL A 253 -4.46 8.93 -5.00
C VAL A 253 -3.45 8.40 -6.03
N SER A 254 -3.47 8.91 -7.26
CA SER A 254 -2.53 8.49 -8.31
C SER A 254 -1.10 9.01 -8.13
N VAL A 255 -0.89 10.00 -7.26
CA VAL A 255 0.43 10.60 -7.00
C VAL A 255 0.88 10.47 -5.55
N LEU A 256 0.01 9.98 -4.66
CA LEU A 256 0.25 9.95 -3.22
C LEU A 256 1.51 9.14 -2.86
N TRP A 257 1.74 7.98 -3.48
CA TRP A 257 2.91 7.15 -3.20
C TRP A 257 4.22 7.83 -3.57
N GLU A 258 4.25 8.49 -4.73
CA GLU A 258 5.39 9.28 -5.20
C GLU A 258 5.64 10.49 -4.28
N LEU A 259 4.59 11.19 -3.83
CA LEU A 259 4.71 12.31 -2.90
C LEU A 259 5.29 11.88 -1.54
N ILE A 260 4.83 10.75 -1.01
CA ILE A 260 5.37 10.16 0.24
C ILE A 260 6.87 9.88 0.08
N SER A 261 7.23 9.23 -1.03
CA SER A 261 8.63 8.88 -1.32
C SER A 261 9.50 10.13 -1.49
N MET A 262 8.98 11.15 -2.18
CA MET A 262 9.66 12.41 -2.39
C MET A 262 9.86 13.22 -1.11
N ARG A 263 8.96 13.13 -0.12
CA ARG A 263 9.19 13.81 1.17
C ARG A 263 10.42 13.24 1.88
N LEU A 264 10.60 11.92 1.87
CA LEU A 264 11.79 11.30 2.45
C LEU A 264 13.06 11.66 1.65
N ALA A 265 12.97 11.66 0.32
CA ALA A 265 14.08 12.05 -0.56
C ALA A 265 14.51 13.51 -0.34
N LEU A 266 13.54 14.42 -0.23
CA LEU A 266 13.78 15.82 0.11
C LEU A 266 14.40 15.95 1.50
N SER A 267 13.89 15.22 2.50
CA SER A 267 14.37 15.27 3.87
C SER A 267 15.84 14.87 4.01
N VAL A 268 16.27 13.77 3.37
CA VAL A 268 17.68 13.34 3.44
C VAL A 268 18.60 14.25 2.63
N THR A 269 18.09 14.86 1.56
CA THR A 269 18.85 15.82 0.74
C THR A 269 19.08 17.13 1.48
N LEU A 270 18.05 17.67 2.13
CA LEU A 270 18.16 18.86 2.97
C LEU A 270 19.02 18.62 4.20
N CYS A 271 18.92 17.45 4.83
CA CYS A 271 19.81 17.03 5.90
C CYS A 271 21.28 17.09 5.46
N ALA A 272 21.62 16.52 4.30
CA ALA A 272 22.99 16.56 3.76
C ALA A 272 23.47 17.99 3.50
N TYR A 273 22.59 18.89 3.04
CA TYR A 273 22.92 20.31 2.88
C TYR A 273 23.14 21.02 4.22
N GLN A 274 22.21 20.86 5.18
CA GLN A 274 22.27 21.51 6.49
C GLN A 274 23.50 21.07 7.29
N GLN A 275 23.93 19.81 7.17
CA GLN A 275 25.18 19.33 7.78
C GLN A 275 26.43 20.06 7.25
N THR A 276 26.38 20.66 6.07
CA THR A 276 27.49 21.50 5.57
C THR A 276 27.52 22.90 6.18
N LEU A 277 26.42 23.33 6.79
CA LEU A 277 26.29 24.62 7.48
C LEU A 277 26.51 24.47 8.99
N GLU A 278 25.95 23.41 9.59
CA GLU A 278 25.96 23.12 11.02
C GLU A 278 26.45 21.68 11.28
N PRO A 279 27.76 21.41 11.12
CA PRO A 279 28.30 20.04 11.18
C PRO A 279 28.13 19.36 12.54
N ASP A 280 28.06 20.15 13.61
CA ASP A 280 27.97 19.68 15.01
C ASP A 280 26.53 19.52 15.52
N ASN A 281 25.52 19.86 14.70
CA ASN A 281 24.12 19.78 15.10
C ASN A 281 23.58 18.34 14.94
N GLU A 282 23.72 17.53 16.00
CA GLU A 282 23.27 16.13 16.03
C GLU A 282 21.77 15.95 15.76
N TYR A 283 20.95 16.97 16.05
CA TYR A 283 19.51 16.95 15.80
C TYR A 283 19.18 16.71 14.32
N LEU A 284 20.03 17.23 13.41
CA LEU A 284 19.89 17.05 11.97
C LEU A 284 19.97 15.59 11.54
N ARG A 285 20.48 14.68 12.38
CA ARG A 285 20.70 13.26 12.06
C ARG A 285 19.61 12.32 12.59
N ILE A 286 18.68 12.80 13.42
CA ILE A 286 17.72 11.95 14.15
C ILE A 286 16.94 11.02 13.22
N SER A 287 16.43 11.56 12.10
CA SER A 287 15.60 10.80 11.14
C SER A 287 16.38 10.27 9.94
N GLU A 288 17.69 10.54 9.82
CA GLU A 288 18.46 10.26 8.60
C GLU A 288 18.57 8.75 8.33
N LYS A 289 19.00 7.96 9.33
CA LYS A 289 19.18 6.52 9.17
C LYS A 289 17.86 5.78 8.91
N PRO A 290 16.77 6.02 9.67
CA PRO A 290 15.46 5.45 9.35
C PRO A 290 14.95 5.85 7.95
N ALA A 291 15.16 7.10 7.53
CA ALA A 291 14.71 7.58 6.22
C ALA A 291 15.43 6.86 5.06
N TRP A 292 16.75 6.67 5.14
CA TRP A 292 17.48 5.89 4.12
C TRP A 292 17.03 4.44 4.05
N ALA A 293 16.83 3.79 5.21
CA ALA A 293 16.32 2.42 5.25
C ALA A 293 14.90 2.34 4.66
N MET A 294 14.06 3.34 4.92
CA MET A 294 12.72 3.41 4.36
C MET A 294 12.72 3.67 2.85
N LEU A 295 13.53 4.60 2.35
CA LEU A 295 13.67 4.85 0.90
C LEU A 295 14.06 3.57 0.15
N ALA A 296 14.95 2.75 0.69
CA ALA A 296 15.30 1.45 0.12
C ALA A 296 14.10 0.48 0.07
N ARG A 297 13.28 0.44 1.14
CA ARG A 297 12.04 -0.36 1.17
C ARG A 297 11.01 0.14 0.16
N LEU A 298 10.81 1.46 0.07
CA LEU A 298 9.89 2.07 -0.89
C LEU A 298 10.31 1.78 -2.33
N HIS A 299 11.61 1.78 -2.63
CA HIS A 299 12.15 1.42 -3.94
C HIS A 299 11.87 -0.04 -4.33
N ALA A 300 11.82 -0.96 -3.34
CA ALA A 300 11.53 -2.38 -3.58
C ALA A 300 10.03 -2.66 -3.85
N ILE A 301 9.14 -1.71 -3.58
CA ILE A 301 7.71 -1.86 -3.77
C ILE A 301 7.31 -1.34 -5.16
N PRO A 302 6.68 -2.16 -6.01
CA PRO A 302 6.16 -1.68 -7.29
C PRO A 302 5.16 -0.52 -7.07
N PRO A 303 5.38 0.65 -7.68
CA PRO A 303 4.50 1.82 -7.50
C PRO A 303 3.04 1.55 -7.87
N GLN A 304 2.79 0.73 -8.88
CA GLN A 304 1.44 0.30 -9.27
C GLN A 304 0.76 -0.51 -8.17
N LEU A 305 1.50 -1.38 -7.46
CA LEU A 305 0.96 -2.13 -6.32
C LEU A 305 0.55 -1.16 -5.20
N ALA A 306 1.41 -0.19 -4.90
CA ALA A 306 1.09 0.84 -3.91
C ALA A 306 -0.15 1.63 -4.31
N HIS A 307 -0.25 2.05 -5.58
CA HIS A 307 -1.44 2.71 -6.10
C HIS A 307 -2.71 1.86 -5.92
N TYR A 308 -2.68 0.56 -6.23
CA TYR A 308 -3.83 -0.33 -6.07
C TYR A 308 -4.23 -0.50 -4.59
N VAL A 309 -3.25 -0.62 -3.69
CA VAL A 309 -3.50 -0.64 -2.24
C VAL A 309 -4.15 0.65 -1.76
N LEU A 310 -3.66 1.82 -2.20
CA LEU A 310 -4.22 3.13 -1.83
C LEU A 310 -5.64 3.33 -2.40
N ARG A 311 -5.91 2.84 -3.62
CA ARG A 311 -7.27 2.80 -4.17
C ARG A 311 -8.21 1.96 -3.31
N HIS A 312 -7.75 0.79 -2.87
CA HIS A 312 -8.51 -0.07 -1.98
C HIS A 312 -8.82 0.61 -0.65
N ALA A 313 -7.85 1.33 -0.08
CA ALA A 313 -8.03 2.11 1.14
C ALA A 313 -9.12 3.21 1.00
N CYS A 314 -9.30 3.74 -0.20
CA CYS A 314 -10.39 4.67 -0.53
C CYS A 314 -11.74 3.99 -0.84
N GLY A 315 -11.84 2.66 -0.70
CA GLY A 315 -13.05 1.89 -1.04
C GLY A 315 -13.28 1.72 -2.55
N TRP A 316 -12.26 1.96 -3.39
CA TRP A 316 -12.37 1.79 -4.83
C TRP A 316 -11.87 0.42 -5.29
N THR A 317 -12.24 0.02 -6.52
CA THR A 317 -11.64 -1.15 -7.18
C THR A 317 -10.11 -0.99 -7.22
N PRO A 318 -9.34 -1.93 -6.63
CA PRO A 318 -7.90 -1.77 -6.49
C PRO A 318 -7.20 -1.72 -7.85
N CYS A 319 -7.33 -2.76 -8.68
CA CYS A 319 -6.87 -2.77 -10.08
C CYS A 319 -8.06 -2.65 -11.06
N PRO A 320 -8.30 -1.48 -11.68
CA PRO A 320 -9.39 -1.31 -12.65
C PRO A 320 -9.25 -2.17 -13.91
N ALA A 321 -8.01 -2.47 -14.32
CA ALA A 321 -7.74 -3.32 -15.47
C ALA A 321 -8.33 -4.73 -15.28
N GLY A 322 -8.26 -5.30 -14.08
CA GLY A 322 -8.82 -6.61 -13.80
C GLY A 322 -10.33 -6.72 -14.02
N ALA A 323 -11.09 -5.67 -13.67
CA ALA A 323 -12.53 -5.62 -13.96
C ALA A 323 -12.81 -5.54 -15.48
N THR A 324 -11.99 -4.77 -16.21
CA THR A 324 -12.09 -4.64 -17.67
C THR A 324 -11.77 -5.97 -18.36
N ILE A 325 -10.69 -6.64 -17.94
CA ILE A 325 -10.28 -7.96 -18.42
C ILE A 325 -11.34 -9.00 -18.11
N SER A 326 -11.87 -9.02 -16.88
CA SER A 326 -12.91 -9.96 -16.48
C SER A 326 -14.17 -9.83 -17.35
N SER A 327 -14.58 -8.59 -17.62
CA SER A 327 -15.74 -8.30 -18.48
C SER A 327 -15.50 -8.77 -19.91
N TRP A 328 -14.33 -8.43 -20.48
CA TRP A 328 -13.97 -8.87 -21.84
C TRP A 328 -13.88 -10.40 -21.95
N LEU A 329 -13.27 -11.08 -20.99
CA LEU A 329 -13.19 -12.54 -20.98
C LEU A 329 -14.58 -13.18 -20.92
N HIS A 330 -15.48 -12.62 -20.11
CA HIS A 330 -16.85 -13.09 -20.00
C HIS A 330 -17.64 -12.93 -21.31
N GLU A 331 -17.50 -11.78 -21.98
CA GLU A 331 -18.14 -11.49 -23.27
C GLU A 331 -17.62 -12.38 -24.39
N ASN A 332 -16.36 -12.83 -24.30
CA ASN A 332 -15.69 -13.69 -25.28
C ASN A 332 -15.68 -15.17 -24.88
N LYS A 333 -16.56 -15.59 -23.96
CA LYS A 333 -16.70 -17.01 -23.59
C LYS A 333 -16.87 -17.90 -24.82
N GLY A 334 -16.21 -19.06 -24.84
CA GLY A 334 -16.17 -19.97 -25.98
C GLY A 334 -15.15 -19.62 -27.07
N ALA A 335 -14.52 -18.45 -27.03
CA ALA A 335 -13.45 -18.08 -27.97
C ALA A 335 -12.06 -18.60 -27.55
N PHE A 336 -11.94 -19.25 -26.40
CA PHE A 336 -10.68 -19.75 -25.84
C PHE A 336 -10.38 -21.18 -26.29
N GLY A 337 -9.10 -21.50 -26.44
CA GLY A 337 -8.59 -22.84 -26.69
C GLY A 337 -8.45 -23.62 -25.37
N PRO A 338 -8.20 -24.93 -25.44
CA PRO A 338 -7.91 -25.71 -24.25
C PRO A 338 -6.60 -25.24 -23.60
N VAL A 339 -6.48 -25.44 -22.29
CA VAL A 339 -5.24 -25.19 -21.53
C VAL A 339 -4.48 -26.51 -21.25
N ILE A 340 -5.19 -27.64 -21.22
CA ILE A 340 -4.66 -29.01 -21.15
C ILE A 340 -5.35 -29.86 -22.22
N ASP A 341 -4.86 -31.06 -22.54
CA ASP A 341 -5.47 -31.97 -23.55
C ASP A 341 -6.79 -32.61 -23.06
N MET A 342 -7.79 -31.76 -22.80
CA MET A 342 -9.08 -32.11 -22.23
C MET A 342 -10.08 -30.96 -22.39
N ASP A 343 -11.33 -31.30 -22.72
CA ASP A 343 -12.45 -30.36 -22.69
C ASP A 343 -12.98 -30.21 -21.26
N LEU A 344 -12.38 -29.32 -20.46
CA LEU A 344 -12.74 -29.07 -19.06
C LEU A 344 -14.25 -28.85 -18.82
N PRO A 345 -15.00 -28.14 -19.68
CA PRO A 345 -16.46 -28.05 -19.61
C PRO A 345 -17.21 -29.39 -19.48
N SER A 346 -16.78 -30.41 -20.22
CA SER A 346 -17.49 -31.70 -20.31
C SER A 346 -16.78 -32.84 -19.60
N ALA A 347 -15.46 -32.74 -19.38
CA ALA A 347 -14.67 -33.83 -18.84
C ALA A 347 -15.08 -34.23 -17.42
N PRO A 348 -15.01 -35.52 -17.05
CA PRO A 348 -15.17 -35.96 -15.68
C PRO A 348 -14.13 -35.29 -14.78
N ALA A 349 -14.59 -34.47 -13.84
CA ALA A 349 -13.72 -33.72 -12.95
C ALA A 349 -14.18 -33.84 -11.49
N VAL A 350 -13.21 -33.78 -10.57
CA VAL A 350 -13.48 -33.61 -9.14
C VAL A 350 -12.93 -32.27 -8.68
N VAL A 351 -13.72 -31.49 -7.95
CA VAL A 351 -13.24 -30.24 -7.34
C VAL A 351 -12.79 -30.55 -5.92
N PHE A 352 -11.52 -30.31 -5.62
CA PHE A 352 -10.98 -30.50 -4.29
C PHE A 352 -11.44 -29.38 -3.35
N ASP A 353 -11.72 -29.75 -2.11
CA ASP A 353 -11.76 -28.82 -1.00
C ASP A 353 -10.39 -28.84 -0.31
N LEU A 354 -9.52 -27.90 -0.65
CA LEU A 354 -8.21 -27.70 -0.01
C LEU A 354 -8.26 -26.60 1.06
N SER A 355 -9.47 -26.16 1.43
CA SER A 355 -9.65 -25.05 2.36
C SER A 355 -9.37 -25.46 3.80
N ILE A 356 -9.15 -24.46 4.66
CA ILE A 356 -8.95 -24.65 6.10
C ILE A 356 -10.11 -25.45 6.69
N GLY A 357 -9.79 -26.57 7.35
CA GLY A 357 -10.77 -27.45 8.00
C GLY A 357 -11.31 -28.57 7.11
N SER A 358 -10.92 -28.64 5.84
CA SER A 358 -11.22 -29.78 4.97
C SER A 358 -10.53 -31.05 5.46
N LEU A 359 -11.23 -32.19 5.33
CA LEU A 359 -10.69 -33.52 5.59
C LEU A 359 -10.25 -34.24 4.31
N GLU A 360 -10.35 -33.60 3.14
CA GLU A 360 -10.13 -34.28 1.85
C GLU A 360 -8.70 -34.84 1.69
N LEU A 361 -7.70 -34.23 2.32
CA LEU A 361 -6.31 -34.71 2.30
C LEU A 361 -5.92 -35.55 3.52
N GLY A 362 -6.83 -35.72 4.49
CA GLY A 362 -6.54 -36.33 5.80
C GLY A 362 -5.77 -35.39 6.74
N SER A 363 -5.98 -35.55 8.06
CA SER A 363 -5.38 -34.68 9.09
C SER A 363 -3.91 -34.97 9.41
N ASP A 364 -3.39 -36.08 8.90
CA ASP A 364 -2.07 -36.66 9.18
C ASP A 364 -1.08 -36.52 8.01
N LEU A 365 -1.47 -35.84 6.93
CA LEU A 365 -0.60 -35.64 5.77
C LEU A 365 0.64 -34.81 6.14
N ASP A 366 1.84 -35.38 5.97
CA ASP A 366 3.09 -34.63 5.97
C ASP A 366 3.28 -33.95 4.61
N LEU A 367 3.25 -32.62 4.60
CA LEU A 367 3.44 -31.82 3.37
C LEU A 367 4.86 -31.89 2.82
N ASN A 368 5.83 -32.43 3.58
CA ASN A 368 7.18 -32.67 3.10
C ASN A 368 7.37 -34.05 2.44
N ASP A 369 6.37 -34.95 2.54
CA ASP A 369 6.33 -36.19 1.76
C ASP A 369 5.48 -35.99 0.50
N THR A 370 6.09 -35.37 -0.51
CA THR A 370 5.46 -35.10 -1.81
C THR A 370 4.95 -36.37 -2.48
N ALA A 371 5.60 -37.52 -2.24
CA ALA A 371 5.15 -38.80 -2.78
C ALA A 371 3.85 -39.27 -2.11
N GLU A 372 3.71 -39.10 -0.79
CA GLU A 372 2.44 -39.34 -0.09
C GLU A 372 1.35 -38.38 -0.53
N PHE A 373 1.66 -37.09 -0.60
CA PHE A 373 0.72 -36.08 -1.05
C PHE A 373 0.19 -36.40 -2.45
N THR A 374 1.09 -36.75 -3.37
CA THR A 374 0.76 -37.20 -4.73
C THR A 374 -0.14 -38.42 -4.71
N ARG A 375 0.18 -39.46 -3.91
CA ARG A 375 -0.67 -40.65 -3.79
C ARG A 375 -2.09 -40.29 -3.33
N ARG A 376 -2.25 -39.42 -2.33
CA ARG A 376 -3.58 -39.03 -1.80
C ARG A 376 -4.39 -38.26 -2.86
N ILE A 377 -3.78 -37.30 -3.54
CA ILE A 377 -4.41 -36.54 -4.63
C ILE A 377 -4.89 -37.47 -5.77
N PHE A 378 -4.00 -38.30 -6.30
CA PHE A 378 -4.35 -39.16 -7.45
C PHE A 378 -5.25 -40.34 -7.08
N ALA A 379 -5.19 -40.85 -5.85
CA ALA A 379 -6.13 -41.87 -5.36
C ALA A 379 -7.57 -41.35 -5.34
N ARG A 380 -7.77 -40.07 -4.99
CA ARG A 380 -9.08 -39.40 -5.03
C ARG A 380 -9.59 -39.23 -6.47
N LEU A 381 -8.71 -38.80 -7.37
CA LEU A 381 -9.01 -38.67 -8.80
C LEU A 381 -9.50 -40.01 -9.38
N VAL A 382 -8.79 -41.11 -9.09
CA VAL A 382 -9.15 -42.46 -9.53
C VAL A 382 -10.48 -42.92 -8.91
N HIS A 383 -10.67 -42.78 -7.59
CA HIS A 383 -11.92 -43.17 -6.92
C HIS A 383 -13.14 -42.37 -7.42
N GLY A 384 -12.93 -41.12 -7.81
CA GLY A 384 -13.99 -40.27 -8.37
C GLY A 384 -14.32 -40.59 -9.84
N GLY A 385 -13.57 -41.47 -10.51
CA GLY A 385 -13.70 -41.67 -11.95
C GLY A 385 -13.41 -40.41 -12.77
N ALA A 386 -12.63 -39.48 -12.21
CA ALA A 386 -12.30 -38.20 -12.81
C ALA A 386 -11.04 -38.32 -13.68
N GLN A 387 -10.92 -37.45 -14.68
CA GLN A 387 -9.72 -37.31 -15.52
C GLN A 387 -8.83 -36.15 -15.07
N VAL A 388 -9.42 -35.18 -14.36
CA VAL A 388 -8.75 -34.01 -13.79
C VAL A 388 -9.32 -33.74 -12.40
N ALA A 389 -8.47 -33.28 -11.50
CA ALA A 389 -8.93 -32.71 -10.25
C ALA A 389 -8.58 -31.22 -10.17
N ILE A 390 -9.46 -30.44 -9.55
CA ILE A 390 -9.44 -28.97 -9.62
C ILE A 390 -9.20 -28.41 -8.22
N GLY A 391 -8.07 -27.72 -8.02
CA GLY A 391 -7.83 -26.84 -6.88
C GLY A 391 -8.40 -25.45 -7.13
N ARG A 392 -9.07 -24.86 -6.15
CA ARG A 392 -9.92 -23.68 -6.37
C ARG A 392 -9.13 -22.36 -6.38
N TYR A 393 -9.62 -21.41 -7.18
CA TYR A 393 -9.28 -20.00 -7.08
C TYR A 393 -9.90 -19.38 -5.82
N ASN A 394 -9.21 -18.38 -5.24
CA ASN A 394 -9.70 -17.63 -4.09
C ASN A 394 -9.97 -18.52 -2.85
N GLU A 395 -9.15 -19.57 -2.69
CA GLU A 395 -9.23 -20.56 -1.62
C GLU A 395 -8.08 -20.35 -0.64
N ALA A 396 -8.39 -20.18 0.65
CA ALA A 396 -7.36 -20.13 1.70
C ALA A 396 -6.96 -21.55 2.07
N ARG A 397 -5.70 -21.93 1.82
CA ARG A 397 -5.21 -23.30 2.00
C ARG A 397 -4.19 -23.39 3.15
N PRO A 398 -4.26 -24.42 4.01
CA PRO A 398 -3.32 -24.61 5.11
C PRO A 398 -1.95 -25.16 4.66
N ILE A 399 -1.77 -25.45 3.37
CA ILE A 399 -0.59 -26.12 2.82
C ILE A 399 0.63 -25.20 2.63
N TYR A 400 0.43 -23.88 2.71
CA TYR A 400 1.47 -22.87 2.48
C TYR A 400 2.22 -22.52 3.77
N THR A 401 2.99 -23.49 4.28
CA THR A 401 3.64 -23.41 5.61
C THR A 401 5.11 -23.01 5.57
N GLY A 402 5.80 -23.17 4.43
CA GLY A 402 7.22 -22.85 4.28
C GLY A 402 7.56 -21.36 4.27
N ASP A 403 8.86 -21.05 4.42
CA ASP A 403 9.41 -19.68 4.55
C ASP A 403 9.08 -18.78 3.34
N LEU A 404 8.94 -19.36 2.14
CA LEU A 404 8.53 -18.62 0.95
C LEU A 404 7.18 -17.91 1.14
N PHE A 405 6.29 -18.43 1.98
CA PHE A 405 4.94 -17.90 2.18
C PHE A 405 4.85 -16.91 3.34
N GLU A 406 5.96 -16.58 3.99
CA GLU A 406 5.99 -15.55 5.03
C GLU A 406 5.61 -14.18 4.47
N THR A 407 5.03 -13.36 5.33
CA THR A 407 4.81 -11.95 5.05
C THR A 407 5.68 -11.12 5.98
N VAL A 408 5.84 -9.84 5.64
CA VAL A 408 6.45 -8.85 6.55
C VAL A 408 5.70 -8.72 7.88
N ASN A 409 4.45 -9.18 7.94
CA ASN A 409 3.67 -9.32 9.16
C ASN A 409 3.73 -10.77 9.65
N GLU A 410 4.54 -11.02 10.68
CA GLU A 410 4.73 -12.37 11.24
C GLU A 410 3.44 -13.05 11.75
N SER A 411 2.35 -12.28 11.94
CA SER A 411 1.04 -12.83 12.31
C SER A 411 0.26 -13.46 11.14
N GLU A 412 0.76 -13.34 9.91
CA GLU A 412 0.06 -13.81 8.72
C GLU A 412 1.02 -14.40 7.67
N ARG A 413 0.59 -15.51 7.04
CA ARG A 413 1.23 -16.10 5.85
C ARG A 413 0.35 -15.93 4.62
N ARG A 414 0.97 -15.97 3.44
CA ARG A 414 0.27 -15.99 2.15
C ARG A 414 -0.40 -17.34 1.96
N THR A 415 -1.72 -17.36 2.03
CA THR A 415 -2.52 -18.60 2.02
C THR A 415 -3.65 -18.62 0.99
N VAL A 416 -4.04 -17.47 0.45
CA VAL A 416 -5.14 -17.34 -0.50
C VAL A 416 -4.61 -17.60 -1.91
N HIS A 417 -5.10 -18.67 -2.54
CA HIS A 417 -4.70 -19.07 -3.88
C HIS A 417 -5.22 -18.11 -4.97
N LEU A 418 -4.33 -17.73 -5.89
CA LEU A 418 -4.59 -16.73 -6.94
C LEU A 418 -4.80 -17.34 -8.34
N GLY A 419 -4.60 -18.66 -8.48
CA GLY A 419 -4.84 -19.41 -9.71
C GLY A 419 -5.90 -20.50 -9.57
N ILE A 420 -6.03 -21.34 -10.59
CA ILE A 420 -6.71 -22.64 -10.53
C ILE A 420 -5.65 -23.71 -10.79
N ASP A 421 -5.68 -24.76 -9.97
CA ASP A 421 -4.80 -25.89 -10.15
C ASP A 421 -5.53 -27.02 -10.86
N LEU A 422 -4.93 -27.55 -11.93
CA LEU A 422 -5.44 -28.70 -12.67
C LEU A 422 -4.52 -29.89 -12.42
N PHE A 423 -4.86 -30.74 -11.46
CA PHE A 423 -4.13 -31.95 -11.12
C PHE A 423 -4.36 -33.01 -12.19
N VAL A 424 -3.29 -33.33 -12.92
CA VAL A 424 -3.22 -34.35 -13.98
C VAL A 424 -1.83 -34.99 -13.97
N PRO A 425 -1.65 -36.21 -14.49
CA PRO A 425 -0.34 -36.86 -14.50
C PRO A 425 0.75 -36.02 -15.20
N ALA A 426 2.00 -36.16 -14.74
CA ALA A 426 3.16 -35.52 -15.38
C ALA A 426 3.28 -35.93 -16.87
N GLY A 427 3.88 -35.05 -17.66
CA GLY A 427 4.06 -35.22 -19.11
C GLY A 427 2.81 -34.89 -19.96
N LYS A 428 1.66 -34.58 -19.34
CA LYS A 428 0.49 -34.10 -20.08
C LYS A 428 0.78 -32.75 -20.76
N PRO A 429 0.33 -32.54 -22.01
CA PRO A 429 0.61 -31.30 -22.73
C PRO A 429 -0.22 -30.13 -22.20
N VAL A 430 0.39 -28.94 -22.24
CA VAL A 430 -0.19 -27.65 -21.86
C VAL A 430 -0.24 -26.75 -23.08
N TYR A 431 -1.36 -26.06 -23.28
CA TYR A 431 -1.65 -25.28 -24.48
C TYR A 431 -1.97 -23.82 -24.16
N ALA A 432 -1.68 -22.94 -25.11
CA ALA A 432 -2.09 -21.54 -25.02
C ALA A 432 -3.58 -21.39 -25.39
N PRO A 433 -4.45 -20.89 -24.49
CA PRO A 433 -5.88 -20.70 -24.76
C PRO A 433 -6.14 -19.55 -25.75
N LEU A 434 -5.16 -18.67 -25.94
CA LEU A 434 -5.21 -17.52 -26.82
C LEU A 434 -3.86 -17.34 -27.52
N ALA A 435 -3.89 -16.72 -28.69
CA ALA A 435 -2.66 -16.24 -29.31
C ALA A 435 -2.02 -15.17 -28.42
N GLY A 436 -0.70 -15.09 -28.44
CA GLY A 436 0.06 -14.21 -27.58
C GLY A 436 1.55 -14.25 -27.88
N LYS A 437 2.35 -13.77 -26.94
CA LYS A 437 3.81 -13.85 -26.99
C LYS A 437 4.37 -14.36 -25.67
N ILE A 438 5.50 -15.05 -25.72
CA ILE A 438 6.28 -15.38 -24.53
C ILE A 438 6.71 -14.07 -23.88
N HIS A 439 6.14 -13.73 -22.73
CA HIS A 439 6.58 -12.58 -21.95
C HIS A 439 7.88 -12.93 -21.21
N SER A 440 7.89 -14.08 -20.53
CA SER A 440 9.05 -14.54 -19.77
C SER A 440 8.95 -16.04 -19.49
N VAL A 441 10.12 -16.66 -19.33
CA VAL A 441 10.28 -18.04 -18.86
C VAL A 441 11.26 -18.06 -17.69
N ALA A 442 11.04 -18.91 -16.70
CA ALA A 442 11.96 -19.07 -15.57
C ALA A 442 11.82 -20.45 -14.93
N ASN A 443 12.88 -20.93 -14.27
CA ASN A 443 12.83 -22.10 -13.40
C ASN A 443 12.92 -21.65 -11.94
N ASN A 444 11.77 -21.58 -11.26
CA ASN A 444 11.66 -21.19 -9.86
C ASN A 444 11.92 -22.42 -8.96
N ALA A 445 13.18 -22.85 -8.91
CA ALA A 445 13.57 -24.17 -8.39
C ALA A 445 13.62 -24.30 -6.85
N ASN A 446 13.10 -23.32 -6.10
CA ASN A 446 13.02 -23.44 -4.65
C ASN A 446 11.97 -24.49 -4.26
N PHE A 447 12.16 -25.14 -3.11
CA PHE A 447 11.17 -26.06 -2.56
C PHE A 447 9.84 -25.34 -2.30
N HIS A 448 8.73 -25.92 -2.77
CA HIS A 448 7.38 -25.36 -2.77
C HIS A 448 7.15 -24.10 -3.61
N ASP A 449 8.07 -23.75 -4.51
CA ASP A 449 7.88 -22.70 -5.51
C ASP A 449 7.27 -23.30 -6.81
N TYR A 450 7.24 -22.56 -7.91
CA TYR A 450 6.59 -23.01 -9.13
C TYR A 450 7.36 -24.05 -9.96
N GLY A 451 8.68 -24.18 -9.77
CA GLY A 451 9.53 -24.85 -10.76
C GLY A 451 9.49 -24.14 -12.13
N PRO A 452 9.62 -24.88 -13.25
CA PRO A 452 9.52 -24.33 -14.60
C PRO A 452 8.20 -23.60 -14.84
N THR A 453 8.30 -22.34 -15.28
CA THR A 453 7.18 -21.39 -15.41
C THR A 453 7.26 -20.65 -16.74
N ILE A 454 6.12 -20.52 -17.41
CA ILE A 454 5.95 -19.70 -18.61
C ILE A 454 4.89 -18.64 -18.33
N ILE A 455 5.15 -17.40 -18.76
CA ILE A 455 4.15 -16.31 -18.77
C ILE A 455 3.93 -15.86 -20.21
N LEU A 456 2.66 -15.84 -20.64
CA LEU A 456 2.25 -15.31 -21.93
C LEU A 456 1.65 -13.91 -21.78
N GLU A 457 2.00 -13.00 -22.69
CA GLU A 457 1.29 -11.74 -22.91
C GLU A 457 0.25 -11.90 -24.02
N HIS A 458 -0.97 -11.45 -23.76
CA HIS A 458 -2.08 -11.43 -24.71
C HIS A 458 -2.47 -10.00 -25.06
N GLN A 459 -2.59 -9.73 -26.35
CA GLN A 459 -3.13 -8.49 -26.89
C GLN A 459 -4.18 -8.81 -27.96
N PRO A 460 -5.38 -9.27 -27.55
CA PRO A 460 -6.46 -9.56 -28.48
C PRO A 460 -6.88 -8.29 -29.26
N PRO A 461 -7.29 -8.42 -30.53
CA PRO A 461 -7.86 -7.29 -31.27
C PRO A 461 -9.08 -6.72 -30.54
N ASN A 462 -9.10 -5.40 -30.32
CA ASN A 462 -10.16 -4.70 -29.58
C ASN A 462 -10.39 -5.20 -28.14
N GLY A 463 -9.42 -5.87 -27.51
CA GLY A 463 -9.49 -6.30 -26.12
C GLY A 463 -8.34 -5.74 -25.27
N PRO A 464 -8.45 -5.85 -23.94
CA PRO A 464 -7.42 -5.38 -23.02
C PRO A 464 -6.16 -6.23 -23.13
N ARG A 465 -5.01 -5.63 -22.81
CA ARG A 465 -3.77 -6.39 -22.57
C ARG A 465 -3.88 -7.12 -21.24
N PHE A 466 -3.47 -8.39 -21.19
CA PHE A 466 -3.35 -9.17 -19.96
C PHE A 466 -2.35 -10.30 -20.14
N TYR A 467 -2.10 -11.04 -19.07
CA TYR A 467 -1.13 -12.12 -19.04
C TYR A 467 -1.76 -13.41 -18.51
N THR A 468 -1.16 -14.54 -18.87
CA THR A 468 -1.45 -15.83 -18.26
C THR A 468 -0.16 -16.49 -17.79
N LEU A 469 -0.19 -17.09 -16.60
CA LEU A 469 0.94 -17.80 -16.00
C LEU A 469 0.62 -19.31 -15.97
N TYR A 470 1.63 -20.10 -16.33
CA TYR A 470 1.62 -21.56 -16.35
C TYR A 470 2.79 -22.03 -15.49
N GLY A 471 2.50 -22.51 -14.28
CA GLY A 471 3.49 -23.03 -13.33
C GLY A 471 3.52 -24.56 -13.29
N HIS A 472 4.51 -25.12 -12.58
CA HIS A 472 4.70 -26.56 -12.37
C HIS A 472 4.91 -27.36 -13.67
N LEU A 473 5.63 -26.77 -14.63
CA LEU A 473 5.92 -27.37 -15.94
C LEU A 473 7.16 -28.29 -15.90
N SER A 474 7.38 -29.06 -16.96
CA SER A 474 8.60 -29.85 -17.13
C SER A 474 9.81 -28.95 -17.43
N ALA A 475 11.03 -29.42 -17.12
CA ALA A 475 12.24 -28.64 -17.35
C ALA A 475 12.47 -28.37 -18.85
N GLU A 476 12.21 -29.38 -19.69
CA GLU A 476 12.36 -29.32 -21.15
C GLU A 476 11.45 -28.27 -21.78
N SER A 477 10.35 -27.92 -21.11
CA SER A 477 9.40 -26.92 -21.59
C SER A 477 10.00 -25.52 -21.69
N LEU A 478 11.13 -25.24 -21.03
CA LEU A 478 11.78 -23.92 -21.07
C LEU A 478 12.76 -23.78 -22.25
N ASP A 479 13.24 -24.89 -22.81
CA ASP A 479 14.30 -24.88 -23.82
C ASP A 479 13.83 -24.40 -25.19
N GLU A 480 12.52 -24.45 -25.44
CA GLU A 480 11.92 -24.21 -26.76
C GLU A 480 11.54 -22.73 -27.02
N TRP A 481 11.64 -21.87 -26.01
CA TRP A 481 11.03 -20.54 -26.05
C TRP A 481 12.03 -19.39 -25.87
N GLN A 482 11.91 -18.41 -26.76
CA GLN A 482 12.56 -17.11 -26.61
C GLN A 482 11.55 -16.04 -26.20
N VAL A 483 11.97 -15.10 -25.34
CA VAL A 483 11.15 -13.94 -24.98
C VAL A 483 10.76 -13.16 -26.23
N GLY A 484 9.48 -12.82 -26.35
CA GLY A 484 8.87 -12.16 -27.50
C GLY A 484 8.40 -13.09 -28.62
N GLN A 485 8.73 -14.39 -28.56
CA GLN A 485 8.28 -15.38 -29.54
C GLN A 485 6.75 -15.47 -29.54
N THR A 486 6.16 -15.52 -30.74
CA THR A 486 4.71 -15.59 -30.90
C THR A 486 4.20 -17.00 -30.68
N VAL A 487 3.09 -17.12 -29.96
CA VAL A 487 2.37 -18.36 -29.70
C VAL A 487 0.99 -18.26 -30.33
N GLN A 488 0.58 -19.30 -31.05
CA GLN A 488 -0.76 -19.40 -31.63
C GLN A 488 -1.75 -19.97 -30.61
N LYS A 489 -3.03 -19.60 -30.75
CA LYS A 489 -4.12 -20.24 -29.98
C LYS A 489 -4.10 -21.75 -30.24
N GLY A 490 -4.14 -22.55 -29.17
CA GLY A 490 -4.12 -24.01 -29.22
C GLY A 490 -2.72 -24.60 -29.49
N GLN A 491 -1.67 -23.79 -29.56
CA GLN A 491 -0.31 -24.29 -29.65
C GLN A 491 0.11 -24.88 -28.31
N GLN A 492 0.73 -26.06 -28.33
CA GLN A 492 1.36 -26.64 -27.15
C GLN A 492 2.56 -25.76 -26.76
N ILE A 493 2.59 -25.35 -25.50
CA ILE A 493 3.64 -24.49 -24.95
C ILE A 493 4.53 -25.21 -23.94
N ALA A 494 4.05 -26.30 -23.36
CA ALA A 494 4.77 -27.03 -22.32
C ALA A 494 4.19 -28.43 -22.09
N THR A 495 4.76 -29.15 -21.14
CA THR A 495 4.14 -30.31 -20.50
C THR A 495 4.19 -30.17 -18.97
N ILE A 496 3.32 -30.89 -18.26
CA ILE A 496 3.28 -30.92 -16.79
C ILE A 496 4.56 -31.55 -16.24
N GLY A 497 5.20 -30.89 -15.28
CA GLY A 497 6.39 -31.38 -14.60
C GLY A 497 6.06 -32.36 -13.48
N ASP A 498 6.98 -33.30 -13.22
CA ASP A 498 6.93 -34.16 -12.05
C ASP A 498 7.74 -33.55 -10.89
N TYR A 499 7.47 -34.01 -9.67
CA TYR A 499 8.32 -33.70 -8.53
C TYR A 499 9.66 -34.46 -8.64
N PRO A 500 10.80 -33.89 -8.21
CA PRO A 500 10.94 -32.61 -7.52
C PRO A 500 11.05 -31.38 -8.43
N ILE A 501 11.05 -31.58 -9.75
CA ILE A 501 11.39 -30.52 -10.72
C ILE A 501 10.37 -29.37 -10.71
N ASN A 502 9.09 -29.68 -10.50
CA ASN A 502 8.01 -28.70 -10.48
C ASN A 502 7.91 -27.88 -9.17
N GLY A 503 9.00 -27.73 -8.41
CA GLY A 503 8.98 -27.14 -7.07
C GLY A 503 8.57 -28.12 -5.97
N ASP A 504 8.68 -29.41 -6.25
CA ASP A 504 8.31 -30.51 -5.36
C ASP A 504 6.84 -30.52 -4.93
N TRP A 505 5.93 -30.33 -5.90
CA TRP A 505 4.49 -30.46 -5.70
C TRP A 505 3.92 -31.70 -6.40
N PRO A 506 2.78 -32.26 -5.97
CA PRO A 506 2.05 -33.24 -6.78
C PRO A 506 1.84 -32.73 -8.21
N PRO A 507 2.00 -33.53 -9.27
CA PRO A 507 1.87 -33.06 -10.64
C PRO A 507 0.53 -32.35 -10.92
N HIS A 508 0.60 -31.08 -11.33
CA HIS A 508 -0.53 -30.26 -11.70
C HIS A 508 -0.09 -29.09 -12.57
N LEU A 509 -1.04 -28.42 -13.23
CA LEU A 509 -0.85 -27.09 -13.80
C LEU A 509 -1.39 -26.05 -12.84
N HIS A 510 -0.56 -25.08 -12.44
CA HIS A 510 -1.07 -23.83 -11.90
C HIS A 510 -1.36 -22.85 -13.04
N PHE A 511 -2.63 -22.49 -13.23
CA PHE A 511 -3.05 -21.56 -14.27
C PHE A 511 -3.64 -20.28 -13.66
N GLN A 512 -3.06 -19.13 -13.99
CA GLN A 512 -3.42 -17.84 -13.42
C GLN A 512 -3.57 -16.77 -14.51
N ILE A 513 -4.60 -15.91 -14.38
CA ILE A 513 -4.77 -14.70 -15.20
C ILE A 513 -4.18 -13.53 -14.43
N ILE A 514 -3.44 -12.64 -15.09
CA ILE A 514 -2.79 -11.49 -14.45
C ILE A 514 -3.10 -10.22 -15.26
N SER A 515 -3.56 -9.19 -14.57
CA SER A 515 -3.97 -7.91 -15.16
C SER A 515 -2.82 -6.93 -15.33
N ASP A 516 -1.87 -6.97 -14.39
CA ASP A 516 -0.68 -6.13 -14.36
C ASP A 516 0.45 -6.94 -13.69
N LEU A 517 1.56 -7.12 -14.40
CA LEU A 517 2.72 -7.87 -13.89
C LEU A 517 3.54 -7.07 -12.87
N LEU A 518 3.21 -5.80 -12.62
CA LEU A 518 3.92 -4.94 -11.67
C LEU A 518 5.43 -4.83 -12.00
N GLY A 519 5.78 -4.93 -13.28
CA GLY A 519 7.16 -4.95 -13.78
C GLY A 519 7.93 -6.26 -13.57
N ARG A 520 7.28 -7.33 -13.06
CA ARG A 520 7.92 -8.63 -12.81
C ARG A 520 8.13 -9.44 -14.08
N GLN A 521 9.13 -10.32 -14.05
CA GLN A 521 9.45 -11.27 -15.11
C GLN A 521 9.78 -12.64 -14.48
N GLY A 522 9.41 -13.73 -15.15
CA GLY A 522 9.74 -15.10 -14.75
C GLY A 522 8.89 -15.66 -13.59
N GLU A 523 8.41 -14.78 -12.71
CA GLU A 523 7.58 -15.15 -11.57
C GLU A 523 6.46 -14.12 -11.33
N PHE A 524 5.38 -14.58 -10.70
CA PHE A 524 4.33 -13.72 -10.15
C PHE A 524 3.66 -14.43 -8.96
N PRO A 525 3.25 -13.71 -7.90
CA PRO A 525 2.64 -14.35 -6.73
C PRO A 525 1.44 -15.23 -7.10
N GLY A 526 1.52 -16.52 -6.72
CA GLY A 526 0.42 -17.49 -6.84
C GLY A 526 -0.45 -17.59 -5.60
N VAL A 527 0.00 -16.98 -4.51
CA VAL A 527 -0.72 -16.88 -3.25
C VAL A 527 -0.57 -15.50 -2.62
N ALA A 528 -1.63 -15.06 -1.96
CA ALA A 528 -1.72 -13.79 -1.25
C ALA A 528 -2.00 -13.97 0.24
N ALA A 529 -1.60 -12.99 1.04
CA ALA A 529 -2.07 -12.82 2.41
C ALA A 529 -3.59 -12.55 2.41
N ALA A 530 -4.30 -13.02 3.43
CA ALA A 530 -5.74 -12.79 3.57
C ALA A 530 -6.07 -11.29 3.73
N SER A 531 -5.21 -10.53 4.43
CA SER A 531 -5.32 -9.07 4.55
C SER A 531 -5.20 -8.34 3.20
N GLN A 532 -4.53 -8.94 2.22
CA GLN A 532 -4.31 -8.36 0.88
C GLN A 532 -5.20 -9.00 -0.20
N ARG A 533 -6.10 -9.91 0.19
CA ARG A 533 -6.96 -10.70 -0.70
C ARG A 533 -7.65 -9.85 -1.76
N ALA A 534 -8.31 -8.77 -1.37
CA ALA A 534 -9.07 -7.93 -2.30
C ALA A 534 -8.19 -7.31 -3.40
N VAL A 535 -6.98 -6.85 -3.05
CA VAL A 535 -6.03 -6.25 -4.00
C VAL A 535 -5.52 -7.30 -4.97
N TRP A 536 -5.04 -8.45 -4.46
CA TRP A 536 -4.47 -9.50 -5.31
C TRP A 536 -5.51 -10.19 -6.21
N LEU A 537 -6.75 -10.40 -5.75
CA LEU A 537 -7.81 -10.93 -6.62
C LEU A 537 -8.22 -9.93 -7.71
N SER A 538 -8.10 -8.61 -7.46
CA SER A 538 -8.31 -7.63 -8.52
C SER A 538 -7.19 -7.63 -9.57
N LEU A 539 -5.97 -8.00 -9.17
CA LEU A 539 -4.84 -8.21 -10.08
C LEU A 539 -4.93 -9.54 -10.82
N CYS A 540 -5.47 -10.57 -10.16
CA CYS A 540 -5.55 -11.93 -10.67
C CYS A 540 -7.02 -12.37 -10.77
N PRO A 541 -7.72 -12.04 -11.88
CA PRO A 541 -9.09 -12.48 -12.12
C PRO A 541 -9.24 -14.00 -12.08
N ASP A 542 -10.46 -14.47 -11.83
CA ASP A 542 -10.80 -15.90 -11.80
C ASP A 542 -10.40 -16.59 -13.12
N PRO A 543 -9.44 -17.54 -13.09
CA PRO A 543 -9.02 -18.28 -14.27
C PRO A 543 -10.15 -19.06 -14.94
N ASN A 544 -11.24 -19.34 -14.22
CA ASN A 544 -12.41 -20.02 -14.78
C ASN A 544 -13.12 -19.20 -15.87
N LEU A 545 -12.85 -17.90 -15.98
CA LEU A 545 -13.27 -17.08 -17.12
C LEU A 545 -12.71 -17.60 -18.46
N ILE A 546 -11.56 -18.27 -18.45
CA ILE A 546 -10.97 -18.94 -19.61
C ILE A 546 -11.28 -20.44 -19.60
N LEU A 547 -11.11 -21.11 -18.44
CA LEU A 547 -11.23 -22.57 -18.33
C LEU A 547 -12.68 -23.09 -18.52
N GLN A 548 -13.68 -22.26 -18.23
CA GLN A 548 -15.10 -22.55 -18.45
C GLN A 548 -15.59 -23.86 -17.80
N ILE A 549 -15.02 -24.21 -16.63
CA ILE A 549 -15.49 -25.31 -15.80
C ILE A 549 -16.91 -24.95 -15.30
N PRO A 550 -17.89 -25.86 -15.40
CA PRO A 550 -19.28 -25.58 -15.01
C PRO A 550 -19.40 -25.16 -13.55
N ALA A 551 -20.14 -24.09 -13.29
CA ALA A 551 -20.28 -23.47 -11.97
C ALA A 551 -20.89 -24.41 -10.93
N ASP A 552 -21.73 -25.37 -11.35
CA ASP A 552 -22.36 -26.39 -10.50
C ASP A 552 -21.37 -27.43 -9.97
N ARG A 553 -20.15 -27.50 -10.51
CA ARG A 553 -19.07 -28.34 -9.99
C ARG A 553 -18.35 -27.71 -8.81
N PHE A 554 -18.40 -26.38 -8.67
CA PHE A 554 -17.79 -25.70 -7.54
C PHE A 554 -18.74 -25.70 -6.34
N PRO A 555 -18.21 -25.77 -5.10
CA PRO A 555 -19.02 -25.59 -3.91
C PRO A 555 -19.76 -24.25 -3.97
N LYS A 556 -21.02 -24.23 -3.52
CA LYS A 556 -21.75 -22.97 -3.38
C LYS A 556 -20.92 -22.01 -2.54
N ALA A 557 -20.83 -20.75 -2.99
CA ALA A 557 -20.09 -19.73 -2.27
C ALA A 557 -20.50 -19.73 -0.78
N SER A 558 -19.51 -19.82 0.09
CA SER A 558 -19.70 -19.66 1.53
C SER A 558 -20.37 -18.31 1.76
N ARG A 559 -21.35 -18.28 2.67
CA ARG A 559 -21.97 -17.01 3.08
C ARG A 559 -20.88 -16.02 3.51
N THR A 560 -20.99 -14.77 3.08
CA THR A 560 -20.07 -13.72 3.53
C THR A 560 -20.11 -13.58 5.06
N GLY A 561 -19.08 -12.99 5.67
CA GLY A 561 -19.11 -12.71 7.12
C GLY A 561 -20.36 -11.90 7.53
N GLU A 562 -20.81 -10.99 6.68
CA GLU A 562 -22.06 -10.25 6.86
C GLU A 562 -23.30 -11.15 6.75
N GLU A 563 -23.36 -12.05 5.78
CA GLU A 563 -24.46 -13.01 5.62
C GLU A 563 -24.51 -14.04 6.75
N LEU A 564 -23.35 -14.46 7.28
CA LEU A 564 -23.25 -15.32 8.46
C LEU A 564 -23.70 -14.60 9.72
N MET A 565 -23.36 -13.32 9.87
CA MET A 565 -23.80 -12.49 11.00
C MET A 565 -25.27 -12.10 10.90
N ALA A 566 -25.78 -11.84 9.69
CA ALA A 566 -27.18 -11.58 9.43
C ALA A 566 -28.06 -12.83 9.62
N ALA A 567 -27.55 -14.02 9.29
CA ALA A 567 -28.24 -15.29 9.54
C ALA A 567 -28.18 -15.73 11.02
N ARG A 568 -27.38 -15.07 11.86
CA ARG A 568 -27.29 -15.27 13.32
C ARG A 568 -28.12 -14.26 14.11
N ARG A 569 -28.72 -13.27 13.45
CA ARG A 569 -29.73 -12.35 14.01
C ARG A 569 -31.12 -12.85 13.63
#